data_AF-A0A5H7BMC5-F1
#
_entry.id   AF-A0A5H7BMC5-F1
#
_cell.length_a   1.000
_cell.length_b   1.000
_cell.length_c   1.000
_cell.angle_alpha   90.00
_cell.angle_beta   90.00
_cell.angle_gamma   90.00
#
_symmetry.space_group_name_H-M   'P 1'
#
loop_
_entity.id
_entity.type
_entity.pdbx_description
1 polymer ?
#
loop_
_entity_poly.entity_id
_entity_poly.type
_entity_poly.pdbx_seq_one_letter_code
_entity_poly.pdbx_strand_id
1 'polypeptide(L)'
;MSDSKEFRDFWAEVSKVAAKYKASADGKQGELFARELYSDYLNVQPKNKKAWLDEMIKFSFVSMKDSPKWVGEYDWPYFNGRPMVFLEQFKIPLSAQHIDFPRTDTHYIFASKKDLGDGFSCIYKIIIQKDNGNLIHSNGDGYIEF
;
A
#
# COMPACT_ATOMS: atom_id res chain seq x y z
N MET A 1 10.59 -10.79 18.87
CA MET A 1 9.66 -11.95 19.02
C MET A 1 9.97 -12.91 17.89
N SER A 2 10.18 -14.19 18.17
CA SER A 2 10.39 -15.20 17.12
C SER A 2 9.13 -15.34 16.29
N ASP A 3 9.24 -15.32 14.96
CA ASP A 3 8.11 -15.54 14.06
C ASP A 3 7.62 -16.99 14.16
N SER A 4 6.48 -17.15 14.83
CA SER A 4 5.78 -18.43 14.87
C SER A 4 5.42 -18.85 13.44
N LYS A 5 5.44 -20.16 13.20
CA LYS A 5 4.95 -20.72 11.93
C LYS A 5 3.52 -20.26 11.63
N GLU A 6 2.71 -20.14 12.68
CA GLU A 6 1.31 -19.69 12.59
C GLU A 6 1.18 -18.27 12.04
N PHE A 7 2.00 -17.32 12.50
CA PHE A 7 1.98 -15.96 11.97
C PHE A 7 2.40 -15.93 10.49
N ARG A 8 3.43 -16.69 10.12
CA ARG A 8 3.88 -16.77 8.71
C ARG A 8 2.81 -17.33 7.80
N ASP A 9 2.12 -18.38 8.23
CA ASP A 9 1.00 -18.97 7.49
C ASP A 9 -0.18 -17.97 7.38
N PHE A 10 -0.46 -17.22 8.45
CA PHE A 10 -1.45 -16.14 8.45
C PHE A 10 -1.10 -15.02 7.48
N TRP A 11 0.14 -14.54 7.50
CA TRP A 11 0.59 -13.46 6.62
C TRP A 11 0.53 -13.88 5.14
N ALA A 12 0.90 -15.12 4.83
CA ALA A 12 0.75 -15.65 3.48
C ALA A 12 -0.71 -15.64 2.98
N GLU A 13 -1.68 -15.84 3.86
CA GLU A 13 -3.11 -15.68 3.53
C GLU A 13 -3.50 -14.21 3.33
N VAL A 14 -3.01 -13.31 4.19
CA VAL A 14 -3.20 -11.85 4.03
C VAL A 14 -2.72 -11.39 2.65
N SER A 15 -1.50 -11.77 2.24
CA SER A 15 -0.95 -11.39 0.92
C SER A 15 -1.81 -11.92 -0.24
N LYS A 16 -2.31 -13.17 -0.15
CA LYS A 16 -3.22 -13.74 -1.17
C LYS A 16 -4.53 -12.98 -1.28
N VAL A 17 -5.09 -12.53 -0.15
CA VAL A 17 -6.35 -11.78 -0.15
C VAL A 17 -6.11 -10.34 -0.63
N ALA A 18 -5.02 -9.69 -0.20
CA ALA A 18 -4.63 -8.35 -0.68
C ALA A 18 -4.47 -8.30 -2.21
N ALA A 19 -3.89 -9.34 -2.82
CA ALA A 19 -3.75 -9.43 -4.26
C ALA A 19 -5.08 -9.37 -5.03
N LYS A 20 -6.20 -9.81 -4.43
CA LYS A 20 -7.54 -9.67 -5.06
C LYS A 20 -7.96 -8.21 -5.21
N TYR A 21 -7.45 -7.33 -4.35
CA TYR A 21 -7.71 -5.89 -4.33
C TYR A 21 -6.59 -5.10 -5.02
N LYS A 22 -5.75 -5.78 -5.82
CA LYS A 22 -4.61 -5.17 -6.52
C LYS A 22 -3.64 -4.46 -5.57
N ALA A 23 -3.44 -5.05 -4.40
CA ALA A 23 -2.54 -4.56 -3.37
C ALA A 23 -1.53 -5.64 -2.97
N SER A 24 -0.42 -5.20 -2.39
CA SER A 24 0.60 -6.06 -1.78
C SER A 24 0.68 -5.80 -0.29
N ALA A 25 1.07 -6.83 0.47
CA ALA A 25 1.28 -6.77 1.91
C ALA A 25 2.72 -7.17 2.25
N ASP A 26 3.66 -6.75 1.42
CA ASP A 26 5.05 -7.19 1.46
C ASP A 26 5.94 -6.19 2.20
N GLY A 27 7.15 -6.65 2.57
CA GLY A 27 8.13 -5.84 3.27
C GLY A 27 7.75 -5.49 4.72
N LYS A 28 8.57 -4.67 5.37
CA LYS A 28 8.46 -4.39 6.81
C LYS A 28 7.13 -3.76 7.22
N GLN A 29 6.60 -2.84 6.41
CA GLN A 29 5.34 -2.16 6.74
C GLN A 29 4.12 -3.05 6.46
N GLY A 30 4.16 -3.88 5.41
CA GLY A 30 3.15 -4.92 5.18
C GLY A 30 3.14 -5.98 6.28
N GLU A 31 4.30 -6.31 6.84
CA GLU A 31 4.41 -7.17 8.02
C GLU A 31 3.74 -6.53 9.25
N LEU A 32 3.97 -5.23 9.51
CA LEU A 32 3.31 -4.51 10.62
C LEU A 32 1.79 -4.57 10.48
N PHE A 33 1.27 -4.33 9.28
CA PHE A 33 -0.15 -4.48 8.97
C PHE A 33 -0.65 -5.91 9.27
N ALA A 34 0.08 -6.92 8.80
CA ALA A 34 -0.30 -8.32 9.04
C ALA A 34 -0.26 -8.69 10.52
N ARG A 35 0.65 -8.11 11.31
CA ARG A 35 0.71 -8.31 12.77
C ARG A 35 -0.47 -7.68 13.49
N GLU A 36 -0.88 -6.48 13.10
CA GLU A 36 -2.09 -5.83 13.65
C GLU A 36 -3.32 -6.71 13.38
N LEU A 37 -3.51 -7.14 12.13
CA LEU A 37 -4.59 -8.07 11.77
C LEU A 37 -4.50 -9.42 12.51
N TYR A 38 -3.30 -9.96 12.70
CA TYR A 38 -3.15 -11.23 13.41
C TYR A 38 -3.53 -11.10 14.89
N SER A 39 -3.19 -9.98 15.53
CA SER A 39 -3.63 -9.68 16.89
C SER A 39 -5.15 -9.61 16.98
N ASP A 40 -5.80 -8.91 16.04
CA ASP A 40 -7.26 -8.80 15.99
C ASP A 40 -7.92 -10.15 15.75
N TYR A 41 -7.34 -10.99 14.87
CA TYR A 41 -7.79 -12.35 14.64
C TYR A 41 -7.76 -13.21 15.91
N LEU A 42 -6.68 -13.14 16.70
CA LEU A 42 -6.55 -13.88 17.96
C LEU A 42 -7.55 -13.41 19.02
N ASN A 43 -7.92 -12.13 19.01
CA ASN A 43 -8.89 -11.55 19.92
C ASN A 43 -10.33 -11.88 19.54
N VAL A 44 -10.68 -11.76 18.25
CA VAL A 44 -12.06 -11.95 17.75
C VAL A 44 -12.38 -13.43 17.54
N GLN A 45 -11.39 -14.24 17.17
CA GLN A 45 -11.52 -15.67 16.84
C GLN A 45 -12.70 -15.96 15.90
N PRO A 46 -12.72 -15.34 14.69
CA PRO A 46 -13.83 -15.48 13.77
C PRO A 46 -14.00 -16.94 13.33
N LYS A 47 -15.26 -17.42 13.29
CA LYS A 47 -15.59 -18.79 12.85
C LYS A 47 -15.12 -19.11 11.43
N ASN A 48 -15.06 -18.09 10.57
CA ASN A 48 -14.58 -18.21 9.19
C ASN A 48 -13.46 -17.18 8.94
N LYS A 49 -12.21 -17.62 9.15
CA LYS A 49 -11.01 -16.80 8.94
C LYS A 49 -10.95 -16.16 7.55
N LYS A 50 -11.28 -16.90 6.49
CA LYS A 50 -11.17 -16.42 5.11
C LYS A 50 -12.16 -15.29 4.81
N ALA A 51 -13.40 -15.44 5.23
CA ALA A 51 -14.42 -14.39 5.05
C ALA A 51 -14.08 -13.15 5.87
N TRP A 52 -13.62 -13.33 7.11
CA TRP A 52 -13.19 -12.24 7.97
C TRP A 52 -11.98 -11.49 7.38
N LEU A 53 -10.96 -12.21 6.90
CA LEU A 53 -9.81 -11.58 6.23
C LEU A 53 -10.21 -10.79 4.98
N ASP A 54 -11.11 -11.35 4.16
CA ASP A 54 -11.63 -10.66 2.96
C ASP A 54 -12.29 -9.33 3.32
N GLU A 55 -13.10 -9.31 4.38
CA GLU A 55 -13.75 -8.10 4.89
C GLU A 55 -12.74 -7.08 5.41
N MET A 56 -11.82 -7.48 6.30
CA MET A 56 -10.82 -6.58 6.87
C MET A 56 -9.92 -5.96 5.77
N ILE A 57 -9.51 -6.77 4.80
CA ILE A 57 -8.62 -6.34 3.73
C ILE A 57 -9.36 -5.46 2.71
N LYS A 58 -10.61 -5.77 2.37
CA LYS A 58 -11.43 -4.95 1.47
C LYS A 58 -11.52 -3.50 1.91
N PHE A 59 -11.62 -3.26 3.21
CA PHE A 59 -11.71 -1.90 3.77
C PHE A 59 -10.36 -1.25 4.07
N SER A 60 -9.25 -2.00 3.98
CA SER A 60 -7.91 -1.49 4.24
C SER A 60 -7.27 -0.84 3.01
N PHE A 61 -7.50 -1.36 1.81
CA PHE A 61 -6.92 -0.85 0.56
C PHE A 61 -7.88 0.08 -0.18
N VAL A 62 -7.99 1.31 0.33
CA VAL A 62 -8.97 2.30 -0.14
C VAL A 62 -8.48 3.08 -1.35
N SER A 63 -9.36 3.30 -2.32
CA SER A 63 -9.15 4.17 -3.47
C SER A 63 -10.16 5.31 -3.47
N MET A 64 -9.74 6.52 -3.80
CA MET A 64 -10.61 7.70 -3.83
C MET A 64 -11.69 7.60 -4.92
N LYS A 65 -11.36 6.98 -6.06
CA LYS A 65 -12.28 6.79 -7.18
C LYS A 65 -12.16 5.40 -7.77
N ASP A 66 -11.18 5.20 -8.63
CA ASP A 66 -10.89 3.93 -9.29
C ASP A 66 -9.70 3.25 -8.61
N SER A 67 -9.66 1.92 -8.56
CA SER A 67 -8.49 1.19 -8.08
C SER A 67 -7.30 1.36 -9.03
N PRO A 68 -6.05 1.34 -8.52
CA PRO A 68 -4.87 1.46 -9.36
C PRO A 68 -4.82 0.33 -10.39
N LYS A 69 -4.39 0.69 -11.60
CA LYS A 69 -4.07 -0.19 -12.72
C LYS A 69 -2.56 -0.26 -12.82
N TRP A 70 -1.98 -1.18 -12.04
CA TRP A 70 -0.55 -1.44 -12.02
C TRP A 70 -0.05 -1.89 -13.39
N VAL A 71 1.15 -1.47 -13.76
CA VAL A 71 1.84 -1.95 -14.97
C VAL A 71 2.54 -3.27 -14.67
N GLY A 72 3.19 -3.37 -13.50
CA GLY A 72 3.85 -4.58 -13.02
C GLY A 72 3.19 -5.12 -11.74
N GLU A 73 4.04 -5.64 -10.84
CA GLU A 73 3.61 -6.11 -9.52
C GLU A 73 2.96 -4.99 -8.71
N TYR A 74 2.10 -5.39 -7.77
CA TYR A 74 1.44 -4.46 -6.86
C TYR A 74 2.45 -3.93 -5.83
N ASP A 75 2.52 -2.62 -5.65
CA ASP A 75 3.42 -2.00 -4.67
C ASP A 75 2.65 -0.97 -3.83
N TRP A 76 1.66 -1.45 -3.09
CA TRP A 76 0.79 -0.57 -2.30
C TRP A 76 1.58 0.00 -1.12
N PRO A 77 1.79 1.32 -1.02
CA PRO A 77 2.59 1.88 0.04
C PRO A 77 1.83 1.91 1.37
N TYR A 78 2.59 1.89 2.45
CA TYR A 78 2.11 1.93 3.82
C TYR A 78 2.70 3.13 4.54
N PHE A 79 1.99 3.66 5.53
CA PHE A 79 2.50 4.61 6.50
C PHE A 79 2.14 4.15 7.91
N ASN A 80 3.14 3.97 8.78
CA ASN A 80 2.99 3.43 10.15
C ASN A 80 2.19 2.12 10.22
N GLY A 81 2.50 1.17 9.34
CA GLY A 81 1.86 -0.14 9.28
C GLY A 81 0.45 -0.13 8.69
N ARG A 82 -0.05 1.01 8.20
CA ARG A 82 -1.37 1.13 7.59
C ARG A 82 -1.27 1.39 6.09
N PRO A 83 -2.03 0.67 5.24
CA PRO A 83 -2.06 0.97 3.81
C PRO A 83 -2.46 2.43 3.58
N MET A 84 -1.76 3.12 2.69
CA MET A 84 -2.10 4.48 2.30
C MET A 84 -3.33 4.47 1.37
N VAL A 85 -4.05 5.58 1.28
CA VAL A 85 -5.19 5.72 0.36
C VAL A 85 -4.67 6.03 -1.03
N PHE A 86 -5.11 5.27 -2.04
CA PHE A 86 -4.83 5.58 -3.44
C PHE A 86 -5.67 6.78 -3.89
N LEU A 87 -5.01 7.80 -4.45
CA LEU A 87 -5.66 9.02 -4.90
C LEU A 87 -5.90 9.02 -6.41
N GLU A 88 -4.84 8.88 -7.18
CA GLU A 88 -4.88 9.06 -8.64
C GLU A 88 -3.68 8.39 -9.31
N GLN A 89 -3.84 8.07 -10.60
CA GLN A 89 -2.72 7.67 -11.46
C GLN A 89 -2.66 8.47 -12.75
N PHE A 90 -1.45 8.77 -13.22
CA PHE A 90 -1.28 9.51 -14.47
C PHE A 90 0.07 9.21 -15.14
N LYS A 91 0.19 9.64 -16.40
CA LYS A 91 1.44 9.66 -17.16
C LYS A 91 1.79 11.10 -17.51
N ILE A 92 3.06 11.44 -17.38
CA ILE A 92 3.56 12.75 -17.81
C ILE A 92 3.96 12.64 -19.28
N PRO A 93 3.39 13.47 -20.18
CA PRO A 93 3.70 13.42 -21.60
C PRO A 93 5.13 13.91 -21.88
N LEU A 94 5.74 13.40 -22.96
CA LEU A 94 7.09 13.82 -23.40
C LEU A 94 7.19 15.33 -23.70
N SER A 95 6.07 15.97 -24.04
CA SER A 95 6.00 17.41 -24.31
C SER A 95 6.19 18.26 -23.05
N ALA A 96 6.00 17.72 -21.84
CA ALA A 96 6.22 18.42 -20.57
C ALA A 96 7.70 18.48 -20.19
N GLN A 97 8.53 19.06 -21.07
CA GLN A 97 9.99 19.10 -20.90
C GLN A 97 10.45 19.98 -19.72
N HIS A 98 9.59 20.87 -19.24
CA HIS A 98 9.85 21.76 -18.10
C HIS A 98 9.66 21.09 -16.74
N ILE A 99 9.18 19.84 -16.71
CA ILE A 99 8.95 19.07 -15.48
C ILE A 99 10.13 18.12 -15.28
N ASP A 100 10.83 18.26 -14.16
CA ASP A 100 11.89 17.36 -13.71
C ASP A 100 11.29 16.16 -12.95
N PHE A 101 10.58 15.32 -13.69
CA PHE A 101 9.91 14.13 -13.18
C PHE A 101 9.96 13.04 -14.27
N PRO A 102 10.07 11.73 -13.94
CA PRO A 102 10.11 10.68 -14.94
C PRO A 102 8.95 10.78 -15.94
N ARG A 103 9.29 10.88 -17.23
CA ARG A 103 8.31 11.02 -18.31
C ARG A 103 7.97 9.65 -18.87
N THR A 104 6.80 9.50 -19.47
CA THR A 104 6.25 8.24 -20.03
C THR A 104 5.92 7.12 -19.04
N ASP A 105 6.54 7.15 -17.85
CA ASP A 105 6.26 6.23 -16.75
C ASP A 105 4.89 6.49 -16.10
N THR A 106 4.35 5.45 -15.46
CA THR A 106 3.07 5.53 -14.73
C THR A 106 3.32 5.92 -13.29
N HIS A 107 2.63 6.97 -12.86
CA HIS A 107 2.72 7.57 -11.54
C HIS A 107 1.48 7.20 -10.73
N TYR A 108 1.67 6.73 -9.51
CA TYR A 108 0.61 6.42 -8.56
C TYR A 108 0.78 7.29 -7.32
N ILE A 109 -0.21 8.11 -7.01
CA ILE A 109 -0.19 8.95 -5.81
C ILE A 109 -0.99 8.26 -4.71
N PHE A 110 -0.37 8.15 -3.55
CA PHE A 110 -1.00 7.69 -2.33
C PHE A 110 -0.88 8.74 -1.23
N ALA A 111 -1.84 8.78 -0.32
CA ALA A 111 -1.82 9.66 0.83
C ALA A 111 -2.14 8.94 2.14
N SER A 112 -1.58 9.47 3.23
CA SER A 112 -1.94 9.07 4.59
C SER A 112 -1.99 10.29 5.49
N LYS A 113 -2.67 10.14 6.62
CA LYS A 113 -2.76 11.16 7.67
C LYS A 113 -1.63 10.96 8.67
N LYS A 114 -0.94 12.05 9.03
CA LYS A 114 0.01 12.10 10.14
C LYS A 114 -0.55 13.03 11.21
N ASP A 115 -0.84 12.49 12.38
CA ASP A 115 -1.30 13.30 13.50
C ASP A 115 -0.15 14.15 14.07
N LEU A 116 -0.43 15.42 14.34
CA LEU A 116 0.53 16.39 14.89
C LEU A 116 0.20 16.80 16.34
N GLY A 117 -0.86 16.22 16.92
CA GLY A 117 -1.36 16.55 18.27
C GLY A 117 -2.54 17.51 18.24
N ASP A 118 -2.35 18.72 17.69
CA ASP A 118 -3.39 19.76 17.53
C ASP A 118 -3.97 19.85 16.10
N GLY A 119 -3.57 18.92 15.24
CA GLY A 119 -4.01 18.85 13.85
C GLY A 119 -3.46 17.62 13.15
N PHE A 120 -3.45 17.68 11.82
CA PHE A 120 -2.84 16.64 11.00
C PHE A 120 -2.15 17.24 9.78
N SER A 121 -1.12 16.57 9.30
CA SER A 121 -0.60 16.77 7.96
C SER A 121 -0.97 15.60 7.04
N CYS A 122 -0.99 15.87 5.75
CA CYS A 122 -1.11 14.85 4.73
C CYS A 122 0.29 14.46 4.27
N ILE A 123 0.57 13.17 4.36
CA ILE A 123 1.78 12.58 3.81
C ILE A 123 1.44 11.95 2.48
N TYR A 124 2.27 12.22 1.48
CA TYR A 124 2.13 11.63 0.16
C TYR A 124 3.30 10.70 -0.15
N LYS A 125 3.00 9.63 -0.89
CA LYS A 125 4.00 8.76 -1.50
C LYS A 125 3.66 8.57 -2.95
N ILE A 126 4.66 8.75 -3.82
CA ILE A 126 4.54 8.51 -5.25
C ILE A 126 5.28 7.23 -5.57
N ILE A 127 4.57 6.27 -6.15
CA ILE A 127 5.17 5.08 -6.76
C ILE A 127 5.25 5.32 -8.26
N ILE A 128 6.39 4.98 -8.86
CA ILE A 128 6.60 5.15 -10.31
C ILE A 128 6.95 3.79 -10.90
N GLN A 129 6.19 3.35 -11.90
CA GLN A 129 6.51 2.16 -12.68
C GLN A 129 6.81 2.54 -14.12
N LYS A 130 7.92 2.00 -14.61
CA LYS A 130 8.26 2.01 -16.04
C LYS A 130 7.22 1.23 -16.83
N ASP A 131 7.19 1.45 -18.15
CA ASP A 131 6.29 0.71 -19.06
C ASP A 131 6.51 -0.81 -19.06
N ASN A 132 7.67 -1.28 -18.61
CA ASN A 132 7.95 -2.70 -18.41
C ASN A 132 7.50 -3.23 -17.03
N GLY A 133 6.85 -2.42 -16.21
CA GLY A 133 6.36 -2.76 -14.87
C GLY A 133 7.38 -2.60 -13.75
N ASN A 134 8.65 -2.33 -14.05
CA ASN A 134 9.68 -2.18 -13.02
C ASN A 134 9.48 -0.89 -12.24
N LEU A 135 9.62 -0.98 -10.92
CA LEU A 135 9.62 0.18 -10.03
C LEU A 135 10.85 1.05 -10.26
N ILE A 136 10.64 2.35 -10.23
CA ILE A 136 11.73 3.33 -10.08
C ILE A 136 11.86 3.60 -8.59
N HIS A 137 12.86 3.00 -7.97
CA HIS A 137 13.22 3.33 -6.60
C HIS A 137 13.84 4.73 -6.59
N SER A 138 13.14 5.71 -6.05
CA SER A 138 13.77 6.95 -5.62
C SER A 138 14.74 6.63 -4.48
N ASN A 139 15.92 7.25 -4.48
CA ASN A 139 16.86 7.15 -3.37
C ASN A 139 16.22 7.78 -2.12
N GLY A 140 15.54 6.97 -1.32
CA GLY A 140 14.90 7.34 -0.06
C GLY A 140 13.45 6.87 0.04
N ASP A 141 13.06 6.46 1.25
CA ASP A 141 11.66 6.27 1.70
C ASP A 141 10.94 7.63 1.83
N GLY A 142 11.17 8.52 0.86
CA GLY A 142 10.82 9.94 0.91
C GLY A 142 9.32 10.14 0.81
N TYR A 143 8.68 10.23 1.97
CA TYR A 143 7.38 10.83 2.10
C TYR A 143 7.47 12.32 1.78
N ILE A 144 6.52 12.83 0.99
CA ILE A 144 6.38 14.26 0.75
C ILE A 144 5.35 14.78 1.75
N GLU A 145 5.76 15.67 2.64
CA GLU A 145 4.88 16.40 3.56
C GLU A 145 4.62 17.79 2.99
N PHE A 146 3.36 18.20 2.98
CA PHE A 146 2.94 19.57 2.67
C PHE A 146 2.33 20.21 3.91
#